data_AF-A0A611UZP9-F1
#
_entry.id   AF-A0A611UZP9-F1
#
_cell.length_a   1.000
_cell.length_b   1.000
_cell.length_c   1.000
_cell.angle_alpha   90.00
_cell.angle_beta   90.00
_cell.angle_gamma   90.00
#
_symmetry.space_group_name_H-M   'P 1'
#
loop_
_entity.id
_entity.type
_entity.pdbx_description
1 polymer ?
#
loop_
_entity_poly.entity_id
_entity_poly.type
_entity_poly.pdbx_seq_one_letter_code
_entity_poly.pdbx_strand_id
1 'polypeptide(L)' 'MDKSDRFVIISAAVTTQEVPQMTQNVRCKNCNKLLARASFHYIEIKCPRCKTLNQITRAIEHPTHEEL' A
#
# COMPACT_ATOMS: atom_id res chain seq x y z
N MET A 1 -3.46 -12.27 -40.62
CA MET A 1 -2.67 -11.12 -40.11
C MET A 1 -2.22 -11.49 -38.71
N ASP A 2 -1.00 -12.02 -38.54
CA ASP A 2 0.25 -11.26 -38.33
C ASP A 2 0.26 -10.71 -36.88
N LYS A 3 1.19 -10.98 -35.97
CA LYS A 3 2.53 -11.61 -36.04
C LYS A 3 2.86 -12.14 -34.64
N SER A 4 3.78 -13.08 -34.62
CA SER A 4 4.63 -13.50 -33.50
C SER A 4 4.79 -12.46 -32.38
N ASP A 5 4.60 -12.89 -31.14
CA ASP A 5 5.65 -12.73 -30.14
C ASP A 5 5.74 -14.00 -29.29
N ARG A 6 6.71 -14.84 -29.66
CA ARG A 6 7.24 -15.90 -28.81
C ARG A 6 7.91 -15.20 -27.63
N PHE A 7 7.42 -15.44 -26.42
CA PHE A 7 8.31 -15.49 -25.27
C PHE A 7 8.13 -16.81 -24.53
N VAL A 8 9.21 -17.58 -24.50
CA VAL A 8 9.34 -18.91 -23.91
C VAL A 8 9.84 -18.73 -22.47
N ILE A 9 9.06 -19.24 -21.51
CA ILE A 9 9.41 -19.90 -20.24
C ILE A 9 10.47 -19.24 -19.33
N ILE A 10 10.06 -18.86 -18.10
CA ILE A 10 10.84 -19.16 -16.89
C ILE A 10 9.88 -19.64 -15.78
N SER A 11 10.24 -20.78 -15.21
CA SER A 11 9.62 -21.48 -14.09
C SER A 11 9.50 -20.62 -12.83
N ALA A 12 8.30 -20.50 -12.30
CA ALA A 12 7.94 -20.49 -10.88
C ALA A 12 6.45 -20.16 -10.83
N ALA A 13 5.68 -20.91 -10.05
CA ALA A 13 4.30 -20.54 -9.76
C ALA A 13 4.31 -19.20 -9.00
N VAL A 14 4.27 -18.08 -9.73
CA VAL A 14 4.04 -16.76 -9.13
C VAL A 14 2.55 -16.72 -8.80
N THR A 15 2.21 -17.19 -7.61
CA THR A 15 0.94 -16.88 -6.97
C THR A 15 0.92 -15.38 -6.72
N THR A 16 0.41 -14.60 -7.68
CA THR A 16 -0.10 -13.26 -7.38
C THR A 16 -1.32 -13.43 -6.47
N GLN A 17 -1.06 -13.58 -5.17
CA GLN A 17 -2.06 -13.32 -4.14
C GLN A 17 -2.35 -11.82 -4.19
N GLU A 18 -3.52 -11.45 -4.70
CA GLU A 18 -4.02 -10.08 -4.64
C GLU A 18 -4.24 -9.70 -3.17
N VAL A 19 -3.21 -9.16 -2.50
CA VAL A 19 -3.32 -8.67 -1.13
C VAL A 19 -4.34 -7.52 -1.14
N PRO A 20 -5.45 -7.60 -0.39
CA PRO A 20 -6.44 -6.53 -0.35
C PRO A 20 -5.77 -5.29 0.25
N GLN A 21 -5.39 -4.33 -0.60
CA GLN A 21 -4.79 -3.09 -0.15
C GLN A 21 -5.89 -2.19 0.42
N MET A 22 -6.19 -2.37 1.70
CA MET A 22 -7.13 -1.52 2.42
C MET A 22 -6.57 -0.10 2.51
N THR A 23 -7.24 0.84 1.83
CA THR A 23 -6.92 2.26 1.89
C THR A 23 -7.26 2.85 3.26
N GLN A 24 -6.33 3.61 3.84
CA GLN A 24 -6.49 4.21 5.17
C GLN A 24 -6.62 5.73 5.10
N ASN A 25 -7.39 6.31 6.03
CA ASN A 25 -7.48 7.75 6.19
C ASN A 25 -6.29 8.27 7.00
N VAL A 26 -5.38 8.98 6.34
CA VAL A 26 -4.24 9.64 6.97
C VAL A 26 -4.68 11.01 7.50
N ARG A 27 -4.58 11.21 8.81
CA ARG A 27 -4.95 12.46 9.48
C ARG A 27 -3.74 13.10 10.13
N CYS A 28 -3.75 14.43 10.23
CA CYS A 28 -2.68 15.14 10.91
C CYS A 28 -2.70 14.89 12.42
N LYS A 29 -1.55 14.53 13.01
CA LYS A 29 -1.44 14.29 14.47
C LYS A 29 -1.74 15.51 15.34
N ASN A 30 -1.63 16.72 14.78
CA ASN A 30 -1.83 17.97 15.51
C ASN A 30 -3.26 18.53 15.33
N CYS A 31 -3.72 18.74 14.09
CA CYS A 31 -5.04 19.35 13.85
C CYS A 31 -6.16 18.34 13.51
N ASN A 32 -5.86 17.04 13.51
CA ASN A 32 -6.76 15.91 13.24
C ASN A 32 -7.51 15.91 11.88
N LYS A 33 -7.29 16.89 11.00
CA LYS A 33 -7.96 16.85 9.70
C LYS A 33 -7.20 16.06 8.66
N LEU A 34 -7.99 15.55 7.72
CA LEU A 34 -7.57 14.64 6.68
C LEU A 34 -6.43 15.26 5.86
N LEU A 35 -5.43 14.44 5.57
CA LEU A 35 -4.28 14.75 4.73
C LEU A 35 -4.35 13.93 3.43
N ALA A 36 -4.67 12.64 3.54
CA ALA A 36 -4.77 11.74 2.39
C ALA A 36 -5.66 10.53 2.71
N ARG A 37 -6.13 9.84 1.66
CA ARG A 37 -6.66 8.48 1.74
C ARG A 37 -5.74 7.61 0.88
N ALA A 38 -4.98 6.71 1.49
CA ALA A 38 -3.90 6.00 0.80
C ALA A 38 -3.66 4.61 1.36
N SER A 39 -3.18 3.70 0.52
CA SER A 39 -2.46 2.49 0.93
C SER A 39 -0.96 2.83 0.88
N PHE A 40 -0.24 2.66 1.99
CA PHE A 40 1.17 3.02 2.08
C PHE A 40 1.86 2.18 3.16
N HIS A 41 3.16 1.93 2.97
CA HIS A 41 4.03 1.42 4.04
C HIS A 41 4.59 2.55 4.90
N TYR A 42 5.00 3.64 4.26
CA TYR A 42 5.51 4.84 4.91
C TYR A 42 5.01 6.08 4.18
N ILE A 43 4.67 7.12 4.94
CA ILE A 43 4.36 8.45 4.41
C ILE A 43 4.97 9.54 5.29
N GLU A 44 5.62 10.50 4.65
CA GLU A 44 6.06 11.75 5.26
C GLU A 44 5.35 12.92 4.57
N ILE A 45 4.53 13.66 5.32
CA ILE A 45 3.72 14.73 4.76
C ILE A 45 3.58 15.90 5.73
N LYS A 46 3.84 17.10 5.22
CA LYS A 46 3.61 18.36 5.93
C LYS A 46 2.14 18.73 5.87
N CYS A 47 1.53 19.05 7.01
CA CYS A 47 0.17 19.54 7.04
C CYS A 47 0.11 20.99 6.50
N PRO A 48 -0.69 21.29 5.45
CA PRO A 48 -0.78 22.65 4.89
C PRO A 48 -1.39 23.65 5.88
N ARG A 49 -2.21 23.18 6.84
CA ARG A 49 -2.95 24.02 7.77
C ARG A 49 -2.13 24.42 9.00
N CYS A 50 -1.58 23.44 9.72
CA CYS A 50 -0.87 23.67 10.97
C CYS A 50 0.64 23.49 10.88
N LYS A 51 1.17 23.19 9.67
CA LYS A 51 2.60 23.06 9.37
C LYS A 51 3.32 21.89 10.05
N THR A 52 2.63 21.08 10.85
CA THR A 52 3.18 19.86 11.46
C THR A 52 3.64 18.86 10.39
N LEU A 53 4.86 18.35 10.52
CA LEU A 53 5.36 17.21 9.76
C LEU A 53 4.83 15.90 10.37
N ASN A 54 4.18 15.07 9.55
CA ASN A 54 3.62 13.79 9.97
C ASN A 54 4.43 12.69 9.29
N GLN A 55 4.99 11.78 10.09
CA GLN A 55 5.70 10.59 9.64
C GLN A 55 4.92 9.39 10.18
N ILE A 56 4.39 8.57 9.28
CA ILE A 56 3.49 7.46 9.64
C ILE A 56 3.96 6.21 8.92
N THR A 57 4.17 5.14 9.70
CA THR A 57 4.51 3.81 9.20
C THR A 57 3.34 2.89 9.45
N ARG A 58 2.89 2.16 8.43
CA ARG A 58 1.87 1.12 8.56
C ARG A 58 2.54 -0.19 8.96
N ALA A 59 2.11 -0.78 10.07
CA ALA A 59 2.40 -2.18 10.36
C ALA A 59 1.65 -3.03 9.33
N ILE A 60 2.38 -3.80 8.52
CA ILE A 60 1.76 -4.83 7.68
C ILE A 60 1.47 -5.99 8.62
N GLU A 61 0.22 -6.16 9.00
CA GLU A 61 -0.21 -7.33 9.73
C GLU A 61 -0.18 -8.50 8.72
N HIS A 62 0.76 -9.43 8.90
CA HIS A 62 0.76 -10.67 8.13
C HIS A 62 -0.51 -11.44 8.51
N PRO A 63 -1.34 -11.88 7.55
CA PRO A 63 -2.49 -12.69 7.87
C PRO A 63 -1.98 -14.04 8.39
N THR A 64 -2.08 -14.25 9.71
CA THR A 64 -1.94 -15.58 10.31
C THR A 64 -3.16 -16.38 9.86
N HIS A 65 -2.99 -17.24 8.85
CA HIS A 65 -4.00 -18.25 8.56
C HIS A 65 -4.01 -19.22 9.75
N GLU A 66 -5.05 -19.16 10.58
CA GLU A 66 -5.40 -20.26 11.48
C GLU A 66 -6.11 -21.32 10.61
N GLU A 67 -5.35 -22.31 10.16
CA GLU A 67 -5.90 -23.55 9.59
C GLU A 67 -6.45 -24.41 10.74
N LEU A 68 -7.76 -24.68 10.71
CA LEU A 68 -8.44 -25.76 11.43
C LEU A 68 -9.09 -26.70 10.43
#